data_AF-I2A6U8-F1
#
_entry.id   AF-I2A6U8-F1
#
_cell.length_a   1.000
_cell.length_b   1.000
_cell.length_c   1.000
_cell.angle_alpha   90.00
_cell.angle_beta   90.00
_cell.angle_gamma   90.00
#
_symmetry.space_group_name_H-M   'P 1'
#
loop_
_entity.id
_entity.type
_entity.pdbx_description
1 polymer ?
#
loop_
_entity_poly.entity_id
_entity_poly.type
_entity_poly.pdbx_seq_one_letter_code
_entity_poly.pdbx_strand_id
1 'polypeptide(L)'
;MSRSEVEALSRAHQLFAGSTTPASLDADTGHYRSLLRRAARLNDGLAHGGYQLAVDHGRQRLSSAAGTDAAVTDVLAGAHRDRAQARDLTQNVLDAARADVNTLPSTPLAQREAMRRRVARLRTQRAHVVSARLRARRHHAALLALRYRLRHGRGLGLPPNDRAAVAVRAALSRLGRPYVWGASGPEAFDCSGLVQWSYARAGIHLDRTTYQQINDGIPVPRAQVRPGDLVFPHAGHVQLAIGNNLVVEAPYSGASVRISRLGNNVAIRRPL
;
A
#
# COMPACT_ATOMS: atom_id res chain seq x y z
N MET A 1 25.63 -28.62 -16.15
CA MET A 1 24.92 -27.84 -15.10
C MET A 1 24.26 -28.77 -14.08
N SER A 2 23.84 -28.32 -12.89
CA SER A 2 23.14 -29.17 -11.90
C SER A 2 21.62 -29.06 -12.02
N ARG A 3 20.88 -30.18 -11.98
CA ARG A 3 19.40 -30.24 -11.99
C ARG A 3 18.77 -29.30 -10.94
N SER A 4 19.46 -29.10 -9.82
CA SER A 4 19.03 -28.22 -8.72
C SER A 4 18.93 -26.73 -9.08
N GLU A 5 19.69 -26.22 -10.05
CA GLU A 5 19.57 -24.82 -10.49
C GLU A 5 18.27 -24.59 -11.25
N VAL A 6 17.98 -25.46 -12.24
CA VAL A 6 16.76 -25.39 -13.04
C VAL A 6 15.53 -25.54 -12.15
N GLU A 7 15.60 -26.41 -11.15
CA GLU A 7 14.54 -26.58 -10.15
C GLU A 7 14.31 -25.29 -9.33
N ALA A 8 15.38 -24.64 -8.86
CA ALA A 8 15.27 -23.38 -8.13
C ALA A 8 14.68 -22.24 -8.99
N LEU A 9 15.11 -22.13 -10.24
CA LEU A 9 14.58 -21.15 -11.20
C LEU A 9 13.11 -21.44 -11.54
N SER A 10 12.74 -22.72 -11.66
CA SER A 10 11.38 -23.16 -11.92
C SER A 10 10.44 -22.83 -10.75
N ARG A 11 10.84 -23.10 -9.50
CA ARG A 11 10.07 -22.69 -8.32
C ARG A 11 9.84 -21.18 -8.27
N ALA A 12 10.86 -20.39 -8.62
CA ALA A 12 10.74 -18.93 -8.67
C ALA A 12 9.74 -18.48 -9.75
N HIS A 13 9.75 -19.11 -10.93
CA HIS A 13 8.80 -18.82 -12.00
C HIS A 13 7.36 -19.20 -11.63
N GLN A 14 7.16 -20.34 -10.95
CA GLN A 14 5.84 -20.83 -10.55
C GLN A 14 5.06 -19.86 -9.67
N LEU A 15 5.73 -18.96 -8.93
CA LEU A 15 5.08 -17.86 -8.19
C LEU A 15 4.17 -16.98 -9.09
N PHE A 16 4.48 -16.91 -10.39
CA PHE A 16 3.79 -16.06 -11.37
C PHE A 16 2.97 -16.85 -12.39
N ALA A 17 3.05 -18.19 -12.40
CA ALA A 17 2.48 -19.05 -13.45
C ALA A 17 0.98 -19.36 -13.29
N GLY A 18 0.41 -19.22 -12.08
CA GLY A 18 -1.02 -19.49 -11.83
C GLY A 18 -1.97 -18.53 -12.56
N SER A 19 -3.15 -19.03 -12.95
CA SER A 19 -4.23 -18.25 -13.57
C SER A 19 -4.96 -17.38 -12.55
N THR A 20 -5.24 -16.14 -12.91
CA THR A 20 -6.13 -15.24 -12.15
C THR A 20 -7.23 -14.75 -13.09
N THR A 21 -8.48 -15.10 -12.82
CA THR A 21 -9.62 -14.51 -13.52
C THR A 21 -9.75 -13.05 -13.05
N PRO A 22 -9.71 -12.05 -13.94
CA PRO A 22 -9.92 -10.67 -13.53
C PRO A 22 -11.34 -10.51 -13.01
N ALA A 23 -11.50 -9.96 -11.81
CA ALA A 23 -12.80 -9.49 -11.35
C ALA A 23 -13.09 -8.20 -12.12
N SER A 24 -14.09 -8.24 -13.02
CA SER A 24 -14.60 -7.04 -13.67
C SER A 24 -15.48 -6.29 -12.66
N LEU A 25 -15.14 -5.04 -12.36
CA LEU A 25 -16.01 -4.12 -11.64
C LEU A 25 -16.56 -3.14 -12.68
N ASP A 26 -17.88 -3.10 -12.84
CA ASP A 26 -18.52 -2.11 -13.71
C ASP A 26 -18.51 -0.74 -13.00
N ALA A 27 -17.72 0.18 -13.52
CA ALA A 27 -17.60 1.55 -13.00
C ALA A 27 -18.49 2.56 -13.76
N ASP A 28 -19.33 2.12 -14.70
CA ASP A 28 -20.17 3.03 -15.48
C ASP A 28 -21.27 3.67 -14.61
N THR A 29 -21.17 4.98 -14.45
CA THR A 29 -22.19 5.79 -13.76
C THR A 29 -22.98 6.71 -14.69
N GLY A 30 -22.78 6.57 -16.01
CA GLY A 30 -23.47 7.35 -17.04
C GLY A 30 -24.99 7.22 -16.94
N HIS A 31 -25.48 5.98 -16.74
CA HIS A 31 -26.90 5.69 -16.59
C HIS A 31 -27.51 6.33 -15.32
N TYR A 32 -26.82 6.25 -14.17
CA TYR A 32 -27.30 6.87 -12.93
C TYR A 32 -27.29 8.40 -12.98
N ARG A 33 -26.30 9.00 -13.66
CA ARG A 33 -26.23 10.46 -13.84
C ARG A 33 -27.37 10.99 -14.72
N SER A 34 -27.82 10.24 -15.72
CA SER A 34 -28.92 10.68 -16.58
C SER A 34 -30.26 10.60 -15.83
N LEU A 35 -30.50 9.53 -15.07
CA LEU A 35 -31.66 9.36 -14.20
C LEU A 35 -31.76 10.45 -13.13
N LEU A 36 -30.67 10.73 -12.42
CA LEU A 36 -30.65 11.78 -11.38
C LEU A 36 -30.87 13.18 -11.96
N ARG A 37 -30.32 13.48 -13.14
CA ARG A 37 -30.58 14.76 -13.84
C ARG A 37 -32.01 14.87 -14.35
N ARG A 38 -32.67 13.76 -14.66
CA ARG A 38 -34.06 13.73 -15.10
C ARG A 38 -35.00 13.89 -13.89
N ALA A 39 -34.71 13.21 -12.78
CA ALA A 39 -35.42 13.37 -11.51
C ALA A 39 -35.32 14.80 -10.93
N ALA A 40 -34.15 15.45 -11.05
CA ALA A 40 -33.96 16.83 -10.60
C ALA A 40 -34.78 17.85 -11.42
N ARG A 41 -35.06 17.55 -12.69
CA ARG A 41 -35.82 18.43 -13.61
C ARG A 41 -37.33 18.28 -13.52
N LEU A 42 -37.83 17.21 -12.88
CA LEU A 42 -39.26 16.96 -12.73
C LEU A 42 -39.88 17.71 -11.53
N ASN A 43 -39.10 18.50 -10.78
CA ASN A 43 -39.50 18.97 -9.45
C ASN A 43 -39.44 20.50 -9.25
N ASP A 44 -39.67 21.30 -10.31
CA ASP A 44 -39.60 22.78 -10.30
C ASP A 44 -40.79 23.48 -9.60
N GLY A 45 -41.60 22.77 -8.80
CA GLY A 45 -42.79 23.31 -8.14
C GLY A 45 -42.78 23.15 -6.61
N LEU A 46 -42.30 24.19 -5.92
CA LEU A 46 -42.55 24.55 -4.51
C LEU A 46 -41.93 23.66 -3.39
N ALA A 47 -41.17 24.34 -2.50
CA ALA A 47 -40.78 23.95 -1.12
C ALA A 47 -39.55 23.03 -0.86
N HIS A 48 -38.36 23.22 -1.46
CA HIS A 48 -37.39 22.10 -1.52
C HIS A 48 -35.87 22.35 -1.35
N GLY A 49 -35.42 23.25 -0.46
CA GLY A 49 -33.98 23.35 -0.12
C GLY A 49 -33.37 22.04 0.42
N GLY A 50 -34.11 21.30 1.26
CA GLY A 50 -33.67 20.00 1.79
C GLY A 50 -33.63 18.87 0.75
N TYR A 51 -34.53 18.89 -0.24
CA TYR A 51 -34.57 17.89 -1.31
C TYR A 51 -33.45 18.11 -2.33
N GLN A 52 -33.17 19.38 -2.71
CA GLN A 52 -32.03 19.72 -3.55
C GLN A 52 -30.71 19.28 -2.90
N LEU A 53 -30.52 19.59 -1.61
CA LEU A 53 -29.38 19.10 -0.83
C LEU A 53 -29.27 17.57 -0.83
N ALA A 54 -30.39 16.85 -0.68
CA ALA A 54 -30.40 15.39 -0.70
C ALA A 54 -29.99 14.81 -2.07
N VAL A 55 -30.47 15.41 -3.17
CA VAL A 55 -30.10 15.03 -4.54
C VAL A 55 -28.61 15.31 -4.81
N ASP A 56 -28.11 16.46 -4.39
CA ASP A 56 -26.70 16.83 -4.54
C ASP A 56 -25.78 15.91 -3.74
N HIS A 57 -26.14 15.60 -2.49
CA HIS A 57 -25.45 14.59 -1.69
C HIS A 57 -25.52 13.19 -2.33
N GLY A 58 -26.65 12.82 -2.94
CA GLY A 58 -26.78 11.58 -3.71
C GLY A 58 -25.81 11.52 -4.89
N ARG A 59 -25.73 12.61 -5.66
CA ARG A 59 -24.83 12.75 -6.82
C ARG A 59 -23.36 12.72 -6.44
N GLN A 60 -22.98 13.42 -5.37
CA GLN A 60 -21.62 13.40 -4.84
C GLN A 60 -21.21 11.98 -4.41
N ARG A 61 -22.09 11.26 -3.70
CA ARG A 61 -21.83 9.87 -3.30
C ARG A 61 -21.61 8.94 -4.48
N LEU A 62 -22.48 9.00 -5.49
CA LEU A 62 -22.34 8.16 -6.69
C LEU A 62 -21.07 8.49 -7.47
N SER A 63 -20.72 9.77 -7.60
CA SER A 63 -19.48 10.18 -8.28
C SER A 63 -18.24 9.74 -7.51
N SER A 64 -18.28 9.79 -6.17
CA SER A 64 -17.20 9.31 -5.30
C SER A 64 -17.05 7.77 -5.33
N ALA A 65 -18.17 7.04 -5.38
CA ALA A 65 -18.18 5.59 -5.55
C ALA A 65 -17.57 5.22 -6.91
N ALA A 66 -18.05 5.82 -8.01
CA ALA A 66 -17.52 5.61 -9.36
C ALA A 66 -16.01 5.85 -9.45
N GLY A 67 -15.54 6.96 -8.86
CA GLY A 67 -14.12 7.30 -8.84
C GLY A 67 -13.29 6.29 -8.04
N THR A 68 -13.88 5.67 -7.01
CA THR A 68 -13.22 4.61 -6.26
C THR A 68 -13.18 3.30 -7.02
N ASP A 69 -14.28 2.92 -7.67
CA ASP A 69 -14.35 1.69 -8.49
C ASP A 69 -13.39 1.76 -9.69
N ALA A 70 -13.29 2.92 -10.34
CA ALA A 70 -12.28 3.19 -11.36
C ALA A 70 -10.85 3.02 -10.80
N ALA A 71 -10.56 3.61 -9.64
CA ALA A 71 -9.24 3.49 -9.01
C ALA A 71 -8.90 2.05 -8.59
N VAL A 72 -9.88 1.27 -8.12
CA VAL A 72 -9.69 -0.15 -7.82
C VAL A 72 -9.38 -0.92 -9.11
N THR A 73 -10.13 -0.66 -10.17
CA THR A 73 -9.94 -1.28 -11.49
C THR A 73 -8.52 -1.02 -12.02
N ASP A 74 -8.04 0.22 -11.92
CA ASP A 74 -6.68 0.59 -12.34
C ASP A 74 -5.59 -0.15 -11.54
N VAL A 75 -5.75 -0.25 -10.22
CA VAL A 75 -4.81 -0.97 -9.35
C VAL A 75 -4.78 -2.46 -9.69
N LEU A 76 -5.95 -3.08 -9.90
CA LEU A 76 -6.04 -4.49 -10.28
C LEU A 76 -5.42 -4.73 -11.66
N ALA A 77 -5.74 -3.90 -12.66
CA ALA A 77 -5.17 -3.98 -14.00
C ALA A 77 -3.63 -3.83 -13.96
N GLY A 78 -3.12 -2.88 -13.17
CA GLY A 78 -1.69 -2.71 -12.93
C GLY A 78 -1.04 -3.94 -12.30
N ALA A 79 -1.68 -4.54 -11.29
CA ALA A 79 -1.20 -5.76 -10.64
C ALA A 79 -1.13 -6.95 -11.61
N HIS A 80 -2.13 -7.09 -12.49
CA HIS A 80 -2.13 -8.12 -13.53
C HIS A 80 -0.99 -7.93 -14.55
N ARG A 81 -0.79 -6.69 -15.04
CA ARG A 81 0.34 -6.37 -15.94
C ARG A 81 1.69 -6.67 -15.28
N ASP A 82 1.88 -6.25 -14.03
CA ASP A 82 3.13 -6.47 -13.29
C ASP A 82 3.41 -7.97 -13.05
N ARG A 83 2.36 -8.77 -12.81
CA ARG A 83 2.45 -10.23 -12.68
C ARG A 83 2.81 -10.88 -14.00
N ALA A 84 2.16 -10.51 -15.10
CA ALA A 84 2.45 -11.02 -16.43
C ALA A 84 3.91 -10.73 -16.83
N GLN A 85 4.37 -9.48 -16.64
CA GLN A 85 5.76 -9.11 -16.89
C GLN A 85 6.75 -9.94 -16.04
N ALA A 86 6.45 -10.17 -14.76
CA ALA A 86 7.29 -11.00 -13.91
C ALA A 86 7.34 -12.47 -14.36
N ARG A 87 6.21 -13.00 -14.84
CA ARG A 87 6.13 -14.33 -15.44
C ARG A 87 7.06 -14.43 -16.66
N ASP A 88 6.97 -13.48 -17.59
CA ASP A 88 7.77 -13.50 -18.82
C ASP A 88 9.26 -13.36 -18.53
N LEU A 89 9.64 -12.41 -17.67
CA LEU A 89 11.04 -12.21 -17.27
C LEU A 89 11.64 -13.45 -16.61
N THR A 90 10.89 -14.11 -15.71
CA THR A 90 11.37 -15.31 -15.03
C THR A 90 11.38 -16.54 -15.93
N GLN A 91 10.48 -16.60 -16.91
CA GLN A 91 10.45 -17.64 -17.95
C GLN A 91 11.70 -17.54 -18.85
N ASN A 92 12.05 -16.33 -19.30
CA ASN A 92 13.24 -16.12 -20.14
C ASN A 92 14.54 -16.61 -19.46
N VAL A 93 14.69 -16.37 -18.15
CA VAL A 93 15.85 -16.87 -17.38
C VAL A 93 15.83 -18.39 -17.27
N LEU A 94 14.65 -19.00 -17.10
CA LEU A 94 14.49 -20.44 -17.03
C LEU A 94 14.79 -21.11 -18.37
N ASP A 95 14.35 -20.53 -19.48
CA ASP A 95 14.60 -21.07 -20.82
C ASP A 95 16.08 -20.94 -21.19
N ALA A 96 16.73 -19.82 -20.87
CA ALA A 96 18.18 -19.68 -21.00
C ALA A 96 18.93 -20.73 -20.16
N ALA A 97 18.45 -21.04 -18.94
CA ALA A 97 19.05 -22.10 -18.13
C ALA A 97 18.83 -23.50 -18.72
N ARG A 98 17.67 -23.76 -19.32
CA ARG A 98 17.34 -25.05 -19.97
C ARG A 98 18.16 -25.28 -21.24
N ALA A 99 18.38 -24.25 -22.05
CA ALA A 99 19.21 -24.32 -23.25
C ALA A 99 20.65 -24.78 -22.93
N ASP A 100 21.18 -24.37 -21.77
CA ASP A 100 22.53 -24.72 -21.32
C ASP A 100 22.63 -26.14 -20.68
N VAL A 101 21.52 -26.84 -20.41
CA VAL A 101 21.52 -28.13 -19.69
C VAL A 101 22.29 -29.22 -20.44
N ASN A 102 22.26 -29.18 -21.78
CA ASN A 102 22.88 -30.20 -22.63
C ASN A 102 24.34 -29.89 -22.99
N THR A 103 24.89 -28.76 -22.50
CA THR A 103 26.26 -28.34 -22.82
C THR A 103 27.19 -28.75 -21.68
N LEU A 104 27.99 -29.80 -21.89
CA LEU A 104 29.01 -30.24 -20.93
C LEU A 104 30.33 -29.50 -21.19
N PRO A 105 30.77 -28.60 -20.28
CA PRO A 105 32.03 -27.89 -20.46
C PRO A 105 33.22 -28.84 -20.26
N SER A 106 33.99 -29.07 -21.32
CA SER A 106 35.14 -29.98 -21.35
C SER A 106 36.47 -29.34 -20.92
N THR A 107 36.54 -28.01 -20.84
CA THR A 107 37.76 -27.27 -20.47
C THR A 107 37.58 -26.48 -19.16
N PRO A 108 38.67 -26.22 -18.40
CA PRO A 108 38.60 -25.39 -17.19
C PRO A 108 38.03 -23.98 -17.44
N LEU A 109 38.36 -23.37 -18.59
CA LEU A 109 37.80 -22.08 -19.00
C LEU A 109 36.29 -22.17 -19.25
N ALA A 110 35.82 -23.21 -19.96
CA ALA A 110 34.40 -23.43 -20.19
C ALA A 110 33.62 -23.68 -18.89
N GLN A 111 34.23 -24.37 -17.92
CA GLN A 111 33.63 -24.58 -16.59
C GLN A 111 33.50 -23.27 -15.80
N ARG A 112 34.54 -22.42 -15.81
CA ARG A 112 34.51 -21.10 -15.16
C ARG A 112 33.44 -20.20 -15.76
N GLU A 113 33.33 -20.21 -17.08
CA GLU A 113 32.33 -19.42 -17.79
C GLU A 113 30.90 -19.93 -17.53
N ALA A 114 30.69 -21.25 -17.52
CA ALA A 114 29.41 -21.85 -17.13
C ALA A 114 29.00 -21.45 -15.69
N MET A 115 29.95 -21.42 -14.75
CA MET A 115 29.71 -20.94 -13.39
C MET A 115 29.32 -19.46 -13.35
N ARG A 116 30.01 -18.60 -14.13
CA ARG A 116 29.68 -17.18 -14.23
C ARG A 116 28.27 -16.95 -14.76
N ARG A 117 27.88 -17.65 -15.83
CA ARG A 117 26.52 -17.59 -16.39
C ARG A 117 25.46 -18.04 -15.37
N ARG A 118 25.73 -19.11 -14.63
CA ARG A 118 24.87 -19.59 -13.54
C ARG A 118 24.65 -18.53 -12.47
N VAL A 119 25.72 -17.92 -11.95
CA VAL A 119 25.63 -16.88 -10.92
C VAL A 119 24.87 -15.66 -11.45
N ALA A 120 25.11 -15.27 -12.71
CA ALA A 120 24.40 -14.17 -13.35
C ALA A 120 22.88 -14.45 -13.43
N ARG A 121 22.46 -15.63 -13.90
CA ARG A 121 21.04 -16.01 -13.97
C ARG A 121 20.36 -16.02 -12.61
N LEU A 122 21.00 -16.59 -11.58
CA LEU A 122 20.44 -16.61 -10.23
C LEU A 122 20.25 -15.19 -9.66
N ARG A 123 21.21 -14.29 -9.92
CA ARG A 123 21.10 -12.88 -9.54
C ARG A 123 19.96 -12.18 -10.29
N THR A 124 19.87 -12.39 -11.60
CA THR A 124 18.79 -11.83 -12.45
C THR A 124 17.41 -12.34 -12.01
N GLN A 125 17.25 -13.66 -11.82
CA GLN A 125 15.99 -14.25 -11.34
C GLN A 125 15.57 -13.67 -9.99
N ARG A 126 16.52 -13.57 -9.05
CA ARG A 126 16.27 -12.96 -7.74
C ARG A 126 15.83 -11.50 -7.89
N ALA A 127 16.48 -10.72 -8.75
CA ALA A 127 16.14 -9.32 -8.98
C ALA A 127 14.70 -9.17 -9.54
N HIS A 128 14.29 -10.03 -10.48
CA HIS A 128 12.92 -10.05 -11.00
C HIS A 128 11.89 -10.39 -9.92
N VAL A 129 12.14 -11.43 -9.12
CA VAL A 129 11.25 -11.84 -8.01
C VAL A 129 11.12 -10.72 -6.97
N VAL A 130 12.24 -10.12 -6.56
CA VAL A 130 12.23 -9.03 -5.57
C VAL A 130 11.46 -7.82 -6.11
N SER A 131 11.71 -7.43 -7.35
CA SER A 131 11.02 -6.32 -7.99
C SER A 131 9.51 -6.57 -8.06
N ALA A 132 9.09 -7.75 -8.53
CA ALA A 132 7.68 -8.14 -8.60
C ALA A 132 7.01 -8.12 -7.21
N ARG A 133 7.70 -8.61 -6.18
CA ARG A 133 7.23 -8.54 -4.79
C ARG A 133 7.03 -7.11 -4.30
N LEU A 134 7.95 -6.21 -4.62
CA LEU A 134 7.82 -4.78 -4.28
C LEU A 134 6.63 -4.14 -5.00
N ARG A 135 6.43 -4.45 -6.30
CA ARG A 135 5.26 -3.96 -7.05
C ARG A 135 3.94 -4.47 -6.47
N ALA A 136 3.85 -5.76 -6.18
CA ALA A 136 2.68 -6.35 -5.53
C ALA A 136 2.35 -5.72 -4.17
N ARG A 137 3.38 -5.42 -3.35
CA ARG A 137 3.20 -4.71 -2.07
C ARG A 137 2.64 -3.30 -2.26
N ARG A 138 3.04 -2.58 -3.32
CA ARG A 138 2.50 -1.25 -3.64
C ARG A 138 1.02 -1.33 -4.01
N HIS A 139 0.64 -2.29 -4.86
CA HIS A 139 -0.76 -2.52 -5.21
C HIS A 139 -1.62 -2.87 -3.99
N HIS A 140 -1.13 -3.76 -3.12
CA HIS A 140 -1.82 -4.10 -1.89
C HIS A 140 -2.03 -2.88 -0.98
N ALA A 141 -0.99 -2.03 -0.83
CA ALA A 141 -1.09 -0.80 -0.07
C ALA A 141 -2.11 0.18 -0.67
N ALA A 142 -2.16 0.31 -2.01
CA ALA A 142 -3.14 1.13 -2.69
C ALA A 142 -4.57 0.62 -2.45
N LEU A 143 -4.81 -0.70 -2.53
CA LEU A 143 -6.10 -1.29 -2.20
C LEU A 143 -6.52 -1.04 -0.75
N LEU A 144 -5.58 -1.12 0.20
CA LEU A 144 -5.87 -0.78 1.60
C LEU A 144 -6.25 0.69 1.75
N ALA A 145 -5.58 1.60 1.04
CA ALA A 145 -5.91 3.02 1.06
C ALA A 145 -7.30 3.31 0.46
N LEU A 146 -7.65 2.68 -0.66
CA LEU A 146 -8.98 2.77 -1.26
C LEU A 146 -10.05 2.22 -0.32
N ARG A 147 -9.84 1.03 0.25
CA ARG A 147 -10.75 0.43 1.24
C ARG A 147 -10.92 1.32 2.47
N TYR A 148 -9.83 1.93 2.94
CA TYR A 148 -9.88 2.84 4.07
C TYR A 148 -10.72 4.08 3.74
N ARG A 149 -10.53 4.67 2.56
CA ARG A 149 -11.31 5.82 2.08
C ARG A 149 -12.80 5.50 1.96
N LEU A 150 -13.16 4.33 1.42
CA LEU A 150 -14.57 3.88 1.34
C LEU A 150 -15.23 3.80 2.71
N ARG A 151 -14.50 3.30 3.72
CA ARG A 151 -15.04 3.14 5.09
C ARG A 151 -15.09 4.45 5.88
N HIS A 152 -14.16 5.37 5.63
CA HIS A 152 -14.02 6.62 6.41
C HIS A 152 -14.35 7.88 5.62
N GLY A 153 -15.01 7.77 4.46
CA GLY A 153 -15.49 8.90 3.67
C GLY A 153 -16.51 9.79 4.40
N ARG A 154 -17.04 9.31 5.53
CA ARG A 154 -17.92 10.04 6.47
C ARG A 154 -17.18 10.64 7.69
N GLY A 155 -15.85 10.56 7.74
CA GLY A 155 -15.03 10.98 8.87
C GLY A 155 -14.48 9.80 9.69
N LEU A 156 -13.48 10.07 10.54
CA LEU A 156 -12.77 9.06 11.35
C LEU A 156 -13.56 8.53 12.55
N GLY A 157 -14.82 8.95 12.73
CA GLY A 157 -15.54 8.78 13.99
C GLY A 157 -14.95 9.57 15.16
N LEU A 158 -13.97 10.44 14.90
CA LEU A 158 -13.36 11.36 15.86
C LEU A 158 -13.88 12.79 15.61
N PRO A 159 -14.03 13.62 16.66
CA PRO A 159 -14.35 15.03 16.51
C PRO A 159 -13.36 15.74 15.57
N PRO A 160 -13.79 16.67 14.71
CA PRO A 160 -12.90 17.38 13.79
C PRO A 160 -11.71 18.07 14.47
N ASN A 161 -11.92 18.61 15.68
CA ASN A 161 -10.92 19.34 16.46
C ASN A 161 -10.14 18.45 17.45
N ASP A 162 -10.37 17.15 17.44
CA ASP A 162 -9.58 16.21 18.24
C ASP A 162 -8.14 16.14 17.70
N ARG A 163 -7.16 16.26 18.60
CA ARG A 163 -5.73 16.30 18.23
C ARG A 163 -5.29 15.01 17.51
N ALA A 164 -5.77 13.85 17.96
CA ALA A 164 -5.49 12.59 17.28
C ALA A 164 -6.11 12.55 15.87
N ALA A 165 -7.32 13.09 15.71
CA ALA A 165 -7.95 13.19 14.39
C ALA A 165 -7.14 14.08 13.42
N VAL A 166 -6.58 15.21 13.91
CA VAL A 166 -5.69 16.09 13.12
C VAL A 166 -4.43 15.34 12.71
N ALA A 167 -3.76 14.65 13.65
CA ALA A 167 -2.55 13.88 13.38
C ALA A 167 -2.81 12.76 12.35
N VAL A 168 -3.89 12.00 12.51
CA VAL A 168 -4.26 10.94 11.56
C VAL A 168 -4.52 11.51 10.16
N ARG A 169 -5.28 12.61 10.04
CA ARG A 169 -5.50 13.26 8.73
C ARG A 169 -4.20 13.77 8.12
N ALA A 170 -3.30 14.34 8.93
CA ALA A 170 -1.99 14.80 8.47
C ALA A 170 -1.19 13.63 7.89
N ALA A 171 -1.06 12.51 8.61
CA ALA A 171 -0.34 11.33 8.14
C ALA A 171 -0.95 10.74 6.85
N LEU A 172 -2.28 10.63 6.79
CA LEU A 172 -2.98 10.15 5.60
C LEU A 172 -2.80 11.06 4.38
N SER A 173 -2.62 12.37 4.58
CA SER A 173 -2.32 13.30 3.48
C SER A 173 -0.95 13.05 2.82
N ARG A 174 -0.08 12.26 3.46
CA ARG A 174 1.28 11.97 2.99
C ARG A 174 1.40 10.59 2.34
N LEU A 175 0.31 9.84 2.15
CA LEU A 175 0.34 8.55 1.45
C LEU A 175 1.05 8.69 0.09
N GLY A 176 1.98 7.78 -0.18
CA GLY A 176 2.80 7.77 -1.39
C GLY A 176 4.10 8.58 -1.31
N ARG A 177 4.30 9.45 -0.30
CA ARG A 177 5.59 10.16 -0.12
C ARG A 177 6.73 9.16 0.16
N PRO A 178 7.95 9.39 -0.37
CA PRO A 178 9.06 8.46 -0.22
C PRO A 178 9.56 8.35 1.22
N TYR A 179 10.06 7.16 1.57
CA TYR A 179 10.87 6.98 2.77
C TYR A 179 12.28 7.52 2.55
N VAL A 180 12.76 8.35 3.47
CA VAL A 180 14.16 8.81 3.54
C VAL A 180 14.60 8.78 4.99
N TRP A 181 15.69 8.07 5.28
CA TRP A 181 16.26 7.99 6.63
C TRP A 181 16.59 9.39 7.16
N GLY A 182 16.11 9.72 8.36
CA GLY A 182 16.32 11.03 8.97
C GLY A 182 15.35 12.13 8.51
N ALA A 183 14.46 11.88 7.54
CA ALA A 183 13.52 12.89 7.07
C ALA A 183 12.30 13.08 7.99
N SER A 184 11.88 14.33 8.16
CA SER A 184 10.74 14.74 9.01
C SER A 184 9.68 15.55 8.26
N GLY A 185 9.54 15.35 6.95
CA GLY A 185 8.51 15.97 6.13
C GLY A 185 8.84 17.35 5.53
N PRO A 186 7.88 17.94 4.79
CA PRO A 186 6.58 17.38 4.43
C PRO A 186 6.61 16.45 3.19
N GLU A 187 7.74 16.38 2.47
CA GLU A 187 7.84 15.66 1.20
C GLU A 187 8.49 14.28 1.29
N ALA A 188 9.21 14.00 2.37
CA ALA A 188 9.81 12.69 2.63
C ALA A 188 9.87 12.43 4.13
N PHE A 189 9.84 11.16 4.53
CA PHE A 189 9.75 10.79 5.95
C PHE A 189 10.55 9.55 6.28
N ASP A 190 11.13 9.47 7.47
CA ASP A 190 11.31 8.19 8.15
C ASP A 190 10.10 7.86 9.05
N CYS A 191 10.14 6.72 9.72
CA CYS A 191 9.04 6.24 10.55
C CYS A 191 8.66 7.23 11.65
N SER A 192 9.62 7.59 12.50
CA SER A 192 9.43 8.56 13.59
C SER A 192 9.16 9.97 13.10
N GLY A 193 9.75 10.39 11.98
CA GLY A 193 9.56 11.70 11.37
C GLY A 193 8.15 11.87 10.82
N LEU A 194 7.53 10.82 10.27
CA LEU A 194 6.12 10.85 9.86
C LEU A 194 5.20 11.10 11.06
N VAL A 195 5.40 10.34 12.14
CA VAL A 195 4.55 10.43 13.35
C VAL A 195 4.74 11.78 14.05
N GLN A 196 5.99 12.20 14.22
CA GLN A 196 6.34 13.51 14.79
C GLN A 196 5.71 14.65 13.99
N TRP A 197 5.91 14.68 12.67
CA TRP A 197 5.35 15.72 11.81
C TRP A 197 3.83 15.75 11.86
N SER A 198 3.19 14.58 11.93
CA SER A 198 1.73 14.47 12.00
C SER A 198 1.18 15.06 13.30
N TYR A 199 1.80 14.75 14.44
CA TYR A 199 1.41 15.31 15.73
C TYR A 199 1.77 16.78 15.92
N ALA A 200 2.85 17.25 15.28
CA ALA A 200 3.16 18.68 15.23
C ALA A 200 2.03 19.49 14.57
N ARG A 201 1.33 18.91 13.57
CA ARG A 201 0.11 19.54 12.99
C ARG A 201 -1.05 19.63 13.97
N ALA A 202 -1.07 18.79 14.99
CA ALA A 202 -2.05 18.79 16.06
C ALA A 202 -1.59 19.60 17.30
N GLY A 203 -0.43 20.26 17.23
CA GLY A 203 0.14 21.03 18.34
C GLY A 203 0.74 20.18 19.46
N ILE A 204 0.98 18.88 19.23
CA ILE A 204 1.67 18.01 20.20
C ILE A 204 3.10 17.79 19.74
N HIS A 205 4.04 18.08 20.63
CA HIS A 205 5.44 17.74 20.44
C HIS A 205 5.63 16.25 20.70
N LEU A 206 6.40 15.60 19.82
CA LEU A 206 6.91 14.25 20.01
C LEU A 206 8.41 14.28 19.78
N ASP A 207 9.11 13.40 20.50
CA ASP A 207 10.54 13.26 20.33
C ASP A 207 10.91 12.76 18.93
N ARG A 208 12.15 13.00 18.52
CA ARG A 208 12.56 12.74 17.12
C ARG A 208 12.71 11.27 16.79
N THR A 209 13.16 10.44 17.73
CA THR A 209 13.55 9.05 17.44
C THR A 209 12.55 8.05 18.01
N THR A 210 12.45 6.87 17.41
CA THR A 210 11.56 5.80 17.92
C THR A 210 11.91 5.39 19.35
N TYR A 211 13.20 5.41 19.70
CA TYR A 211 13.70 5.08 21.05
C TYR A 211 13.26 6.09 22.12
N GLN A 212 12.99 7.32 21.72
CA GLN A 212 12.44 8.34 22.60
C GLN A 212 10.91 8.31 22.58
N GLN A 213 10.30 8.25 21.40
CA GLN A 213 8.84 8.21 21.22
C GLN A 213 8.17 7.03 21.93
N ILE A 214 8.88 5.93 22.15
CA ILE A 214 8.36 4.82 22.96
C ILE A 214 8.11 5.20 24.43
N ASN A 215 8.53 6.38 24.87
CA ASN A 215 8.27 6.96 26.19
C ASN A 215 7.33 8.17 26.13
N ASP A 216 6.93 8.64 24.95
CA ASP A 216 5.99 9.75 24.80
C ASP A 216 4.57 9.31 25.20
N GLY A 217 3.91 10.09 26.07
CA GLY A 217 2.54 9.83 26.50
C GLY A 217 2.38 8.60 27.39
N ILE A 218 1.20 7.96 27.35
CA ILE A 218 0.85 6.86 28.25
C ILE A 218 0.85 5.50 27.54
N PRO A 219 1.22 4.40 28.22
CA PRO A 219 1.09 3.05 27.66
C PRO A 219 -0.39 2.68 27.47
N VAL A 220 -0.69 2.01 26.34
CA VAL A 220 -2.05 1.56 26.01
C VAL A 220 -2.05 0.04 25.75
N PRO A 221 -2.95 -0.73 26.38
CA PRO A 221 -3.14 -2.13 26.04
C PRO A 221 -3.65 -2.27 24.60
N ARG A 222 -3.20 -3.30 23.87
CA ARG A 222 -3.59 -3.50 22.47
C ARG A 222 -5.10 -3.51 22.22
N ALA A 223 -5.89 -4.05 23.17
CA ALA A 223 -7.34 -4.10 23.09
C ALA A 223 -8.00 -2.69 23.14
N GLN A 224 -7.28 -1.68 23.62
CA GLN A 224 -7.76 -0.31 23.78
C GLN A 224 -7.16 0.66 22.75
N VAL A 225 -6.53 0.12 21.69
CA VAL A 225 -5.92 0.94 20.65
C VAL A 225 -6.99 1.80 19.95
N ARG A 226 -6.66 3.07 19.75
CA ARG A 226 -7.51 4.08 19.10
C ARG A 226 -6.74 4.77 17.98
N PRO A 227 -7.43 5.36 16.99
CA PRO A 227 -6.75 6.21 16.02
C PRO A 227 -5.98 7.33 16.75
N GLY A 228 -4.75 7.59 16.31
CA GLY A 228 -3.79 8.47 16.99
C GLY A 228 -2.71 7.73 17.77
N ASP A 229 -3.01 6.57 18.35
CA ASP A 229 -1.99 5.89 19.16
C ASP A 229 -0.74 5.54 18.33
N LEU A 230 0.44 5.75 18.91
CA LEU A 230 1.72 5.32 18.35
C LEU A 230 1.85 3.81 18.56
N VAL A 231 2.17 3.10 17.49
CA VAL A 231 2.29 1.64 17.49
C VAL A 231 3.72 1.26 17.15
N PHE A 232 4.37 0.53 18.05
CA PHE A 232 5.75 0.08 17.93
C PHE A 232 5.77 -1.45 17.74
N PRO A 233 5.90 -1.96 16.50
CA PRO A 233 6.04 -3.40 16.27
C PRO A 233 7.37 -3.97 16.75
N HIS A 234 8.39 -3.13 16.91
CA HIS A 234 9.68 -3.40 17.52
C HIS A 234 10.39 -2.06 17.83
N ALA A 235 11.48 -2.07 18.59
CA ALA A 235 12.15 -0.85 19.06
C ALA A 235 12.58 0.14 17.95
N GLY A 236 13.01 -0.39 16.79
CA GLY A 236 13.48 0.42 15.67
C GLY A 236 12.41 0.96 14.71
N HIS A 237 11.11 0.84 15.01
CA HIS A 237 10.05 1.31 14.09
C HIS A 237 8.80 1.78 14.83
N VAL A 238 8.15 2.80 14.27
CA VAL A 238 6.91 3.38 14.79
C VAL A 238 5.92 3.64 13.66
N GLN A 239 4.65 3.46 13.99
CA GLN A 239 3.51 3.60 13.10
C GLN A 239 2.44 4.43 13.82
N LEU A 240 1.52 5.04 13.08
CA LEU A 240 0.39 5.76 13.64
C LEU A 240 -0.90 4.94 13.44
N ALA A 241 -1.60 4.62 14.53
CA ALA A 241 -2.89 3.92 14.46
C ALA A 241 -3.95 4.79 13.77
N ILE A 242 -4.73 4.18 12.89
CA ILE A 242 -5.81 4.87 12.15
C ILE A 242 -7.17 4.18 12.32
N GLY A 243 -7.28 3.26 13.29
CA GLY A 243 -8.49 2.48 13.56
C GLY A 243 -8.61 1.22 12.70
N ASN A 244 -9.61 0.37 13.00
CA ASN A 244 -9.90 -0.85 12.24
C ASN A 244 -8.71 -1.83 12.07
N ASN A 245 -7.83 -1.93 13.09
CA ASN A 245 -6.57 -2.69 13.02
C ASN A 245 -5.66 -2.27 11.84
N LEU A 246 -5.68 -0.99 11.49
CA LEU A 246 -4.82 -0.40 10.49
C LEU A 246 -3.92 0.67 11.11
N VAL A 247 -2.78 0.86 10.45
CA VAL A 247 -1.78 1.89 10.77
C VAL A 247 -1.35 2.59 9.49
N VAL A 248 -0.85 3.81 9.61
CA VAL A 248 -0.07 4.49 8.56
C VAL A 248 1.40 4.54 8.98
N GLU A 249 2.31 4.27 8.05
CA GLU A 249 3.74 4.15 8.32
C GLU A 249 4.60 4.61 7.14
N ALA A 250 5.82 5.06 7.44
CA ALA A 250 6.93 5.16 6.50
C ALA A 250 7.90 4.00 6.81
N PRO A 251 7.89 2.88 6.05
CA PRO A 251 8.36 1.61 6.60
C PRO A 251 9.87 1.35 6.47
N TYR A 252 10.50 1.68 5.34
CA TYR A 252 11.92 1.42 5.07
C TYR A 252 12.37 2.07 3.75
N SER A 253 13.69 2.16 3.54
CA SER A 253 14.31 2.69 2.32
C SER A 253 13.80 2.04 1.04
N GLY A 254 13.36 2.87 0.08
CA GLY A 254 12.78 2.41 -1.19
C GLY A 254 11.29 2.06 -1.13
N ALA A 255 10.65 2.23 0.03
CA ALA A 255 9.19 2.25 0.13
C ALA A 255 8.65 3.68 0.25
N SER A 256 7.33 3.79 0.21
CA SER A 256 6.60 5.04 0.43
C SER A 256 5.69 4.92 1.65
N VAL A 257 5.27 6.07 2.19
CA VAL A 257 4.23 6.17 3.20
C VAL A 257 2.98 5.41 2.73
N ARG A 258 2.48 4.51 3.56
CA ARG A 258 1.39 3.61 3.20
C ARG A 258 0.54 3.21 4.40
N ILE A 259 -0.64 2.68 4.12
CA ILE A 259 -1.45 1.97 5.11
C ILE A 259 -1.02 0.51 5.18
N SER A 260 -0.87 0.01 6.40
CA SER A 260 -0.51 -1.37 6.72
C SER A 260 -1.46 -1.94 7.78
N ARG A 261 -1.42 -3.26 7.98
CA ARG A 261 -2.12 -3.90 9.10
C ARG A 261 -1.35 -3.68 10.40
N LEU A 262 -2.09 -3.45 11.47
CA LEU A 262 -1.57 -3.42 12.83
C LEU A 262 -1.21 -4.84 13.26
N GLY A 263 0.03 -5.05 13.70
CA GLY A 263 0.54 -6.35 14.16
C GLY A 263 -0.08 -6.79 15.49
N ASN A 264 0.13 -8.06 15.87
CA ASN A 264 -0.40 -8.56 17.15
C ASN A 264 0.52 -8.28 18.33
N ASN A 265 1.83 -8.35 18.12
CA ASN A 265 2.84 -8.09 19.14
C ASN A 265 3.39 -6.68 18.94
N VAL A 266 2.86 -5.73 19.71
CA VAL A 266 3.19 -4.30 19.60
C VAL A 266 3.22 -3.65 20.97
N ALA A 267 4.10 -2.67 21.16
CA ALA A 267 3.96 -1.69 22.24
C ALA A 267 3.15 -0.50 21.70
N ILE A 268 2.30 0.11 22.53
CA ILE A 268 1.43 1.21 22.12
C ILE A 268 1.53 2.35 23.11
N ARG A 269 1.66 3.58 22.58
CA ARG A 269 1.66 4.81 23.36
C ARG A 269 0.59 5.78 22.87
N ARG A 270 -0.05 6.50 23.79
CA ARG A 270 -1.02 7.56 23.50
C ARG A 270 -0.48 8.90 23.94
N PRO A 271 -0.19 9.82 23.00
CA PRO A 271 0.19 11.20 23.30
C PRO A 271 -0.93 11.95 24.03
N LEU A 272 -0.53 12.92 24.84
CA LEU A 272 -1.40 13.80 25.63
C LEU A 272 -1.37 15.23 25.07
#